data_AF-A0A7W2RSR5-F1
#
_entry.id   AF-A0A7W2RSR5-F1
#
_cell.length_a   1.000
_cell.length_b   1.000
_cell.length_c   1.000
_cell.angle_alpha   90.00
_cell.angle_beta   90.00
_cell.angle_gamma   90.00
#
_symmetry.space_group_name_H-M   'P 1'
#
loop_
_entity.id
_entity.type
_entity.pdbx_description
1 polymer ?
#
loop_
_entity_poly.entity_id
_entity_poly.type
_entity_poly.pdbx_seq_one_letter_code
_entity_poly.pdbx_strand_id
1 'polypeptide(L)'
;MDKFFDYISKEWAVISQAPFAFLILGALMFALAYLAAKFKFTVLVDEVKAKNETLKERLLLKTEQAESYKDRALKYDDNVQQVVGSDEIALKDKTLEVVKNLRDFIERHKKEDDRVSGIERSVMRDALTEEERNKAWEKNTSEIMRLSNERNAEYDRRFRVDAMLLRDELRTRLTDYEPSERYRDSAYEHPTNYFGFNDVASDLERMAKLLTS
;
A
#
# COMPACT_ATOMS: atom_id res chain seq x y z
N MET A 1 34.05 -44.82 -8.66
CA MET A 1 34.73 -44.82 -7.35
C MET A 1 35.38 -46.16 -7.10
N ASP A 2 34.64 -47.27 -7.14
CA ASP A 2 35.18 -48.61 -6.84
C ASP A 2 36.35 -49.05 -7.73
N LYS A 3 36.28 -48.80 -9.05
CA LYS A 3 37.38 -49.12 -9.98
C LYS A 3 38.67 -48.33 -9.72
N PHE A 4 38.57 -47.14 -9.12
CA PHE A 4 39.73 -46.31 -8.79
C PHE A 4 40.42 -46.81 -7.52
N PHE A 5 39.64 -47.20 -6.51
CA PHE A 5 40.16 -47.81 -5.29
C PHE A 5 40.80 -49.19 -5.56
N ASP A 6 40.20 -50.00 -6.45
CA ASP A 6 40.78 -51.28 -6.86
C ASP A 6 42.12 -51.12 -7.58
N TYR A 7 42.27 -50.08 -8.41
CA TYR A 7 43.51 -49.81 -9.13
C TYR A 7 44.63 -49.33 -8.18
N ILE A 8 44.30 -48.46 -7.23
CA ILE A 8 45.24 -48.01 -6.19
C ILE A 8 45.69 -49.19 -5.32
N SER A 9 44.76 -50.08 -4.96
CA SER A 9 45.06 -51.28 -4.17
C SER A 9 46.04 -52.22 -4.88
N LYS A 10 45.86 -52.42 -6.20
CA LYS A 10 46.73 -53.26 -7.03
C LYS A 10 48.16 -52.72 -7.18
N GLU A 11 48.30 -51.40 -7.34
CA GLU A 11 49.59 -50.74 -7.58
C GLU A 11 50.27 -50.25 -6.29
N TRP A 12 49.66 -50.46 -5.13
CA TRP A 12 50.14 -49.99 -3.83
C TRP A 12 51.54 -50.49 -3.48
N ALA A 13 51.87 -51.73 -3.84
CA ALA A 13 53.18 -52.32 -3.61
C ALA A 13 54.29 -51.56 -4.37
N VAL A 14 54.02 -51.11 -5.60
CA VAL A 14 54.96 -50.36 -6.45
C VAL A 14 55.12 -48.91 -5.94
N ILE A 15 54.00 -48.30 -5.54
CA ILE A 15 53.97 -46.94 -4.98
C ILE A 15 54.75 -46.88 -3.66
N SER A 16 54.66 -47.92 -2.82
CA SER A 16 55.32 -47.97 -1.51
C SER A 16 56.85 -48.06 -1.55
N GLN A 17 57.42 -48.47 -2.68
CA GLN A 17 58.87 -48.64 -2.86
C GLN A 17 59.55 -47.46 -3.58
N ALA A 18 58.79 -46.48 -4.09
CA ALA A 18 59.30 -45.34 -4.84
C ALA A 18 59.15 -44.03 -4.01
N PRO A 19 60.24 -43.43 -3.48
CA PRO A 19 60.16 -42.24 -2.63
C PRO A 19 59.53 -41.01 -3.34
N PHE A 20 59.69 -40.90 -4.66
CA PHE A 20 59.06 -39.84 -5.45
C PHE A 20 57.54 -40.00 -5.58
N ALA A 21 57.01 -41.23 -5.53
CA ALA A 21 55.57 -41.47 -5.61
C ALA A 21 54.83 -40.92 -4.38
N PHE A 22 55.44 -41.00 -3.20
CA PHE A 22 54.91 -40.38 -1.97
C PHE A 22 54.89 -38.85 -2.03
N LEU A 23 55.91 -38.22 -2.63
CA LEU A 23 55.93 -36.77 -2.83
C LEU A 23 54.83 -36.32 -3.79
N ILE A 24 54.59 -37.07 -4.87
CA ILE A 24 53.51 -36.79 -5.83
C ILE A 24 52.13 -36.99 -5.18
N LEU A 25 51.93 -38.08 -4.46
CA LEU A 25 50.69 -38.34 -3.71
C LEU A 25 50.44 -37.26 -2.64
N GLY A 26 51.47 -36.85 -1.92
CA GLY A 26 51.39 -35.74 -0.96
C GLY A 26 50.97 -34.44 -1.63
N ALA A 27 51.61 -34.08 -2.75
CA ALA A 27 51.25 -32.88 -3.52
C ALA A 27 49.81 -32.94 -4.05
N LEU A 28 49.35 -34.10 -4.52
CA LEU A 28 47.95 -34.30 -4.96
C LEU A 28 46.95 -34.17 -3.80
N MET A 29 47.27 -34.72 -2.63
CA MET A 29 46.44 -34.59 -1.43
C MET A 29 46.35 -33.13 -0.96
N PHE A 30 47.47 -32.39 -0.97
CA PHE A 30 47.47 -30.95 -0.67
C PHE A 30 46.67 -30.14 -1.69
N ALA A 31 46.79 -30.46 -2.98
CA ALA A 31 46.02 -29.80 -4.04
C ALA A 31 44.51 -30.05 -3.89
N LEU A 32 44.10 -31.29 -3.58
CA LEU A 32 42.70 -31.63 -3.33
C LEU A 32 42.16 -30.95 -2.06
N ALA A 33 42.95 -30.94 -0.98
CA ALA A 33 42.59 -30.24 0.25
C ALA A 33 42.44 -28.73 0.02
N TYR A 34 43.33 -28.13 -0.76
CA TYR A 34 43.26 -26.72 -1.15
C TYR A 34 42.03 -26.41 -2.01
N LEU A 35 41.72 -27.25 -3.01
CA LEU A 35 40.54 -27.08 -3.85
C LEU A 35 39.25 -27.23 -3.03
N ALA A 36 39.18 -28.20 -2.12
CA ALA A 36 38.03 -28.39 -1.23
C ALA A 36 37.86 -27.21 -0.26
N ALA A 37 38.95 -26.72 0.33
CA ALA A 37 38.94 -25.54 1.18
C ALA A 37 38.51 -24.29 0.39
N LYS A 38 39.10 -24.06 -0.78
CA LYS A 38 38.75 -22.95 -1.67
C LYS A 38 37.27 -22.98 -2.03
N PHE A 39 36.73 -24.13 -2.42
CA PHE A 39 35.31 -24.28 -2.73
C PHE A 39 34.43 -23.93 -1.53
N LYS A 40 34.73 -24.51 -0.35
CA LYS A 40 33.96 -24.24 0.87
C LYS A 40 33.97 -22.76 1.26
N PHE A 41 35.13 -22.11 1.20
CA PHE A 41 35.23 -20.68 1.52
C PHE A 41 34.56 -19.80 0.48
N THR A 42 34.64 -20.13 -0.81
CA THR A 42 33.88 -19.40 -1.84
C THR A 42 32.38 -19.48 -1.57
N VAL A 43 31.83 -20.67 -1.29
CA VAL A 43 30.41 -20.84 -0.97
C VAL A 43 30.01 -20.02 0.27
N LEU A 44 30.81 -20.07 1.34
CA LEU A 44 30.54 -19.28 2.55
C LEU A 44 30.59 -17.77 2.28
N VAL A 45 31.55 -17.30 1.48
CA VAL A 45 31.67 -15.89 1.11
C VAL A 45 30.45 -15.46 0.29
N ASP A 46 30.02 -16.27 -0.68
CA ASP A 46 28.86 -15.97 -1.51
C ASP A 46 27.56 -15.97 -0.70
N GLU A 47 27.40 -16.91 0.24
CA GLU A 47 26.25 -16.95 1.15
C GLU A 47 26.22 -15.70 2.05
N VAL A 48 27.36 -15.29 2.61
CA VAL A 48 27.45 -14.09 3.44
C VAL A 48 27.17 -12.83 2.62
N LYS A 49 27.67 -12.75 1.37
CA LYS A 49 27.37 -11.64 0.46
C LYS A 49 25.89 -11.55 0.15
N ALA A 50 25.27 -12.67 -0.23
CA ALA A 50 23.83 -12.72 -0.52
C ALA A 50 22.99 -12.29 0.70
N LYS A 51 23.33 -12.77 1.91
CA LYS A 51 22.69 -12.32 3.15
C LYS A 51 22.86 -10.82 3.39
N ASN A 52 24.06 -10.28 3.14
CA ASN A 52 24.33 -8.85 3.28
C ASN A 52 23.52 -8.00 2.29
N GLU A 53 23.40 -8.46 1.04
CA GLU A 53 22.58 -7.80 0.02
C GLU A 53 21.10 -7.79 0.43
N THR A 54 20.56 -8.93 0.85
CA THR A 54 19.17 -9.01 1.34
C THR A 54 18.94 -8.10 2.56
N LEU A 55 19.90 -8.02 3.49
CA LEU A 55 19.79 -7.13 4.65
C LEU A 55 19.84 -5.65 4.24
N LYS A 56 20.69 -5.30 3.27
CA LYS A 56 20.75 -3.93 2.71
C LYS A 56 19.44 -3.55 2.03
N GLU A 57 18.87 -4.43 1.21
CA GLU A 57 17.56 -4.19 0.59
C GLU A 57 16.46 -3.97 1.62
N ARG A 58 16.40 -4.81 2.66
CA ARG A 58 15.45 -4.61 3.77
C ARG A 58 15.65 -3.29 4.50
N LEU A 59 16.90 -2.89 4.69
CA LEU A 59 17.22 -1.62 5.34
C LEU A 59 16.80 -0.43 4.47
N LEU A 60 17.04 -0.49 3.16
CA LEU A 60 16.58 0.51 2.20
C LEU A 60 15.05 0.62 2.22
N LEU A 61 14.33 -0.49 2.08
CA LEU A 61 12.86 -0.50 2.12
C LEU A 61 12.30 0.09 3.43
N LYS A 62 12.91 -0.23 4.58
CA LYS A 62 12.50 0.37 5.86
C LYS A 62 12.81 1.86 5.94
N THR A 63 13.92 2.30 5.34
CA THR A 63 14.31 3.72 5.30
C THR A 63 13.33 4.51 4.42
N GLU A 64 13.01 4.00 3.23
CA GLU A 64 12.00 4.60 2.33
C GLU A 64 10.62 4.68 3.01
N GLN A 65 10.21 3.64 3.73
CA GLN A 65 8.97 3.67 4.51
C GLN A 65 9.02 4.75 5.60
N ALA A 66 10.12 4.84 6.35
CA ALA A 66 10.29 5.84 7.40
C ALA A 66 10.29 7.27 6.86
N GLU A 67 10.96 7.51 5.73
CA GLU A 67 10.94 8.80 5.03
C GLU A 67 9.52 9.14 4.55
N SER A 68 8.82 8.18 3.94
CA SER A 68 7.43 8.36 3.52
C SER A 68 6.51 8.72 4.70
N TYR A 69 6.66 8.06 5.85
CA TYR A 69 5.89 8.40 7.04
C TYR A 69 6.25 9.76 7.61
N LYS A 70 7.54 10.13 7.62
CA LYS A 70 7.99 11.45 8.05
C LYS A 70 7.42 12.55 7.16
N ASP A 71 7.48 12.40 5.84
CA ASP A 71 6.92 13.36 4.90
C ASP A 71 5.41 13.51 5.06
N ARG A 72 4.70 12.39 5.30
CA ARG A 72 3.26 12.43 5.62
C ARG A 72 3.00 13.18 6.93
N ALA A 73 3.76 12.89 7.98
CA ALA A 73 3.62 13.58 9.27
C ALA A 73 3.87 15.09 9.14
N LEU A 74 4.91 15.50 8.41
CA LEU A 74 5.19 16.91 8.14
C LEU A 74 4.04 17.58 7.39
N LYS A 75 3.49 16.93 6.36
CA LYS A 75 2.31 17.46 5.66
C LYS A 75 1.08 17.58 6.57
N TYR A 76 0.90 16.67 7.51
CA TYR A 76 -0.17 16.78 8.51
C TYR A 76 0.05 17.97 9.43
N ASP A 77 1.26 18.15 9.96
CA ASP A 77 1.61 19.28 10.82
C ASP A 77 1.43 20.62 10.10
N ASP A 78 1.85 20.71 8.82
CA ASP A 78 1.64 21.89 7.98
C ASP A 78 0.14 22.16 7.76
N ASN A 79 -0.66 21.13 7.48
CA ASN A 79 -2.10 21.27 7.31
C ASN A 79 -2.79 21.74 8.59
N VAL A 80 -2.38 21.21 9.76
CA VAL A 80 -2.88 21.64 11.06
C VAL A 80 -2.53 23.11 11.30
N GLN A 81 -1.28 23.52 11.07
CA GLN A 81 -0.87 24.92 11.23
C GLN A 81 -1.66 25.85 10.31
N GLN A 82 -1.92 25.44 9.06
CA GLN A 82 -2.73 26.24 8.14
C GLN A 82 -4.19 26.37 8.57
N VAL A 83 -4.77 25.34 9.20
CA VAL A 83 -6.18 25.38 9.64
C VAL A 83 -6.30 26.14 10.96
N VAL A 84 -5.51 25.78 11.97
CA VAL A 84 -5.57 26.39 13.32
C VAL A 84 -5.09 27.85 13.28
N GLY A 85 -4.04 28.14 12.52
CA GLY A 85 -3.46 29.48 12.40
C GLY A 85 -4.21 30.43 11.46
N SER A 86 -5.26 29.96 10.77
CA SER A 86 -6.02 30.79 9.83
C SER A 86 -6.97 31.76 10.54
N ASP A 87 -7.18 32.95 9.98
CA ASP A 87 -8.26 33.82 10.43
C ASP A 87 -9.64 33.25 10.03
N GLU A 88 -10.72 33.86 10.52
CA GLU A 88 -12.08 33.35 10.24
C GLU A 88 -12.43 33.36 8.75
N ILE A 89 -11.90 34.32 8.00
CA ILE A 89 -12.15 34.45 6.56
C ILE A 89 -11.42 33.34 5.80
N ALA A 90 -10.14 33.13 6.07
CA ALA A 90 -9.34 32.08 5.46
C ALA A 90 -9.84 30.67 5.84
N LEU A 91 -10.28 30.47 7.10
CA LEU A 91 -10.89 29.20 7.51
C LEU A 91 -12.18 28.93 6.74
N LYS A 92 -13.04 29.94 6.59
CA LYS A 92 -14.27 29.85 5.80
C LYS A 92 -13.98 29.54 4.34
N ASP A 93 -13.07 30.28 3.71
CA ASP A 93 -12.75 30.09 2.29
C ASP A 93 -12.17 28.70 2.02
N LYS A 94 -11.23 28.25 2.86
CA LYS A 94 -10.67 26.88 2.79
C LYS A 94 -11.75 25.83 2.99
N THR A 95 -12.68 26.04 3.92
CA THR A 95 -13.79 25.10 4.14
C THR A 95 -14.71 25.03 2.92
N LEU A 96 -15.09 26.17 2.35
CA LEU A 96 -15.95 26.22 1.17
C LEU A 96 -15.28 25.62 -0.07
N GLU A 97 -13.96 25.75 -0.20
CA GLU A 97 -13.19 25.08 -1.23
C GLU A 97 -13.25 23.55 -1.08
N VAL A 98 -13.04 23.03 0.13
CA VAL A 98 -13.16 21.58 0.41
C VAL A 98 -14.58 21.08 0.14
N VAL A 99 -15.60 21.84 0.54
CA VAL A 99 -17.01 21.52 0.25
C VAL A 99 -17.27 21.45 -1.25
N LYS A 100 -16.78 22.43 -2.02
CA LYS A 100 -16.89 22.43 -3.49
C LYS A 100 -16.24 21.19 -4.09
N ASN A 101 -14.99 20.91 -3.71
CA ASN A 101 -14.25 19.75 -4.20
C ASN A 101 -14.94 18.42 -3.84
N LEU A 102 -15.54 18.34 -2.65
CA LEU A 102 -16.30 17.17 -2.20
C LEU A 102 -17.60 16.99 -3.01
N ARG A 103 -18.30 18.08 -3.34
CA ARG A 103 -19.49 18.04 -4.21
C ARG A 103 -19.15 17.62 -5.64
N ASP A 104 -18.06 18.15 -6.19
CA ASP A 104 -17.57 17.75 -7.52
C ASP A 104 -17.17 16.26 -7.53
N PHE A 105 -16.58 15.77 -6.44
CA PHE A 105 -16.32 14.34 -6.24
C PHE A 105 -17.60 13.49 -6.23
N ILE A 106 -18.61 13.89 -5.46
CA ILE A 106 -19.90 13.20 -5.38
C ILE A 106 -20.56 13.12 -6.77
N GLU A 107 -20.61 14.25 -7.48
CA GLU A 107 -21.26 14.35 -8.79
C GLU A 107 -20.55 13.50 -9.85
N ARG A 108 -19.21 13.47 -9.86
CA ARG A 108 -18.44 12.62 -10.77
C ARG A 108 -18.72 11.14 -10.55
N HIS A 109 -18.67 10.67 -9.30
CA HIS A 109 -18.92 9.27 -8.98
C HIS A 109 -20.37 8.87 -9.22
N LYS A 110 -21.32 9.76 -8.93
CA LYS A 110 -22.74 9.51 -9.23
C LYS A 110 -22.99 9.34 -10.73
N LYS A 111 -22.38 10.18 -11.57
CA LYS A 111 -22.46 10.04 -13.04
C LYS A 111 -21.87 8.72 -13.53
N GLU A 112 -20.77 8.26 -12.94
CA GLU A 112 -20.14 6.99 -13.30
C GLU A 112 -21.00 5.80 -12.85
N ASP A 113 -21.52 5.82 -11.62
CA ASP A 113 -22.43 4.80 -11.11
C ASP A 113 -23.70 4.71 -11.97
N ASP A 114 -24.28 5.85 -12.38
CA ASP A 114 -25.46 5.90 -13.25
C ASP A 114 -25.14 5.33 -14.65
N ARG A 115 -23.96 5.63 -15.19
CA ARG A 115 -23.49 5.10 -16.49
C ARG A 115 -23.34 3.58 -16.45
N VAL A 116 -22.69 3.05 -15.42
CA VAL A 116 -22.44 1.62 -15.25
C VAL A 116 -23.75 0.88 -15.00
N SER A 117 -24.59 1.39 -14.10
CA SER A 117 -25.92 0.85 -13.84
C SER A 117 -26.80 0.80 -15.09
N GLY A 118 -26.70 1.81 -15.98
CA GLY A 118 -27.46 1.85 -17.23
C GLY A 118 -27.06 0.73 -18.19
N ILE A 119 -25.76 0.50 -18.36
CA ILE A 119 -25.20 -0.57 -19.21
C ILE A 119 -25.56 -1.95 -18.64
N GLU A 120 -25.49 -2.12 -17.32
CA GLU A 120 -25.75 -3.42 -16.69
C GLU A 120 -27.23 -3.79 -16.73
N ARG A 121 -28.13 -2.81 -16.55
CA ARG A 121 -29.57 -3.02 -16.71
C ARG A 121 -29.94 -3.40 -18.14
N SER A 122 -29.28 -2.85 -19.16
CA SER A 122 -29.52 -3.27 -20.55
C SER A 122 -29.02 -4.69 -20.79
N VAL A 123 -27.82 -5.03 -20.31
CA VAL A 123 -27.25 -6.39 -20.47
C VAL A 123 -28.12 -7.45 -19.78
N MET A 124 -28.64 -7.17 -18.58
CA MET A 124 -29.54 -8.10 -17.88
C MET A 124 -30.90 -8.26 -18.58
N ARG A 125 -31.41 -7.20 -19.20
CA ARG A 125 -32.68 -7.23 -19.94
C ARG A 125 -32.55 -8.01 -21.25
N ASP A 126 -31.40 -7.91 -21.91
CA ASP A 126 -31.16 -8.51 -23.22
C ASP A 126 -30.67 -9.98 -23.11
N ALA A 127 -30.45 -10.48 -21.88
CA ALA A 127 -30.07 -11.87 -21.62
C ALA A 127 -31.21 -12.85 -21.96
N LEU A 128 -30.91 -13.84 -22.80
CA LEU A 128 -31.88 -14.79 -23.34
C LEU A 128 -32.02 -16.03 -22.44
N THR A 129 -30.98 -16.33 -21.66
CA THR A 129 -30.94 -17.49 -20.76
C THR A 129 -30.73 -17.09 -19.31
N GLU A 130 -31.13 -17.96 -18.38
CA GLU A 130 -30.90 -17.76 -16.94
C GLU A 130 -29.41 -17.78 -16.58
N GLU A 131 -28.60 -18.58 -17.30
CA GLU A 131 -27.15 -18.63 -17.10
C GLU A 131 -26.47 -17.32 -17.51
N GLU A 132 -26.87 -16.72 -18.64
CA GLU A 132 -26.39 -15.39 -19.06
C GLU A 132 -26.81 -14.30 -18.08
N ARG A 133 -28.04 -14.38 -17.55
CA ARG A 133 -28.53 -13.45 -16.54
C ARG A 133 -27.73 -13.54 -15.24
N ASN A 134 -27.39 -14.75 -14.79
CA ASN A 134 -26.57 -14.96 -13.59
C ASN A 134 -25.15 -14.43 -13.79
N LYS A 135 -24.51 -14.71 -14.94
CA LYS A 135 -23.19 -14.14 -15.27
C LYS A 135 -23.21 -12.61 -15.33
N ALA A 136 -24.26 -12.02 -15.91
CA ALA A 136 -24.42 -10.56 -15.94
C ALA A 136 -24.61 -9.98 -14.53
N TRP A 137 -25.36 -10.66 -13.67
CA TRP A 137 -25.57 -10.26 -12.27
C TRP A 137 -24.28 -10.32 -11.44
N GLU A 138 -23.50 -11.39 -11.56
CA GLU A 138 -22.21 -11.54 -10.87
C GLU A 138 -21.21 -10.46 -11.27
N LYS A 139 -21.13 -10.18 -12.59
CA LYS A 139 -20.30 -9.11 -13.13
C LYS A 139 -20.73 -7.74 -12.57
N ASN A 140 -22.03 -7.45 -12.62
CA ASN A 140 -22.61 -6.22 -12.09
C ASN A 140 -22.30 -6.04 -10.58
N THR A 141 -22.52 -7.10 -9.79
CA THR A 141 -22.24 -7.06 -8.34
C THR A 141 -20.76 -6.77 -8.08
N SER A 142 -19.86 -7.39 -8.85
CA SER A 142 -18.41 -7.18 -8.73
C SER A 142 -18.00 -5.76 -9.11
N GLU A 143 -18.55 -5.20 -10.18
CA GLU A 143 -18.27 -3.82 -10.60
C GLU A 143 -18.81 -2.77 -9.61
N ILE A 144 -20.04 -2.94 -9.10
CA ILE A 144 -20.59 -2.06 -8.06
C ILE A 144 -19.71 -2.09 -6.80
N MET A 145 -19.26 -3.27 -6.38
CA MET A 145 -18.33 -3.38 -5.24
C MET A 145 -17.00 -2.67 -5.51
N ARG A 146 -16.45 -2.84 -6.72
CA ARG A 146 -15.20 -2.17 -7.13
C ARG A 146 -15.35 -0.65 -7.11
N LEU A 147 -16.41 -0.11 -7.70
CA LEU A 147 -16.69 1.34 -7.73
C LEU A 147 -16.90 1.90 -6.32
N SER A 148 -17.65 1.19 -5.47
CA SER A 148 -17.86 1.58 -4.08
C SER A 148 -16.54 1.65 -3.29
N ASN A 149 -15.67 0.65 -3.45
CA ASN A 149 -14.37 0.61 -2.81
C ASN A 149 -13.44 1.72 -3.32
N GLU A 150 -13.44 1.97 -4.63
CA GLU A 150 -12.65 3.03 -5.26
C GLU A 150 -13.07 4.42 -4.77
N ARG A 151 -14.38 4.68 -4.74
CA ARG A 151 -14.97 5.92 -4.20
C ARG A 151 -14.58 6.14 -2.74
N ASN A 152 -14.74 5.12 -1.89
CA ASN A 152 -14.42 5.23 -0.47
C ASN A 152 -12.91 5.45 -0.25
N ALA A 153 -12.06 4.74 -1.01
CA ALA A 153 -10.62 4.92 -0.96
C ALA A 153 -10.18 6.31 -1.45
N GLU A 154 -10.85 6.88 -2.45
CA GLU A 154 -10.59 8.27 -2.88
C GLU A 154 -10.98 9.28 -1.79
N TYR A 155 -12.11 9.06 -1.11
CA TYR A 155 -12.51 9.91 0.03
C TYR A 155 -11.47 9.89 1.15
N ASP A 156 -11.04 8.71 1.57
CA ASP A 156 -10.04 8.54 2.63
C ASP A 156 -8.72 9.24 2.31
N ARG A 157 -8.32 9.22 1.03
CA ARG A 157 -7.06 9.85 0.57
C ARG A 157 -7.16 11.36 0.44
N ARG A 158 -8.30 11.89 -0.02
CA ARG A 158 -8.41 13.30 -0.46
C ARG A 158 -9.14 14.20 0.51
N PHE A 159 -10.10 13.67 1.27
CA PHE A 159 -11.07 14.51 1.98
C PHE A 159 -11.14 14.21 3.47
N ARG A 160 -10.96 12.95 3.91
CA ARG A 160 -11.18 12.55 5.31
C ARG A 160 -10.47 13.43 6.32
N VAL A 161 -9.16 13.63 6.13
CA VAL A 161 -8.32 14.38 7.07
C VAL A 161 -8.74 15.84 7.09
N ASP A 162 -8.82 16.49 5.93
CA ASP A 162 -9.15 17.90 5.84
C ASP A 162 -10.57 18.17 6.37
N ALA A 163 -11.52 17.28 6.08
CA ALA A 163 -12.88 17.38 6.60
C ALA A 163 -12.92 17.28 8.13
N MET A 164 -12.14 16.38 8.74
CA MET A 164 -12.05 16.26 10.20
C MET A 164 -11.36 17.47 10.83
N LEU A 165 -10.21 17.90 10.29
CA LEU A 165 -9.47 19.06 10.80
C LEU A 165 -10.31 20.34 10.73
N LEU A 166 -10.97 20.58 9.60
CA LEU A 166 -11.84 21.74 9.42
C LEU A 166 -13.05 21.67 10.35
N ARG A 167 -13.69 20.50 10.50
CA ARG A 167 -14.79 20.31 11.45
C ARG A 167 -14.37 20.66 12.87
N ASP A 168 -13.24 20.13 13.32
CA ASP A 168 -12.78 20.33 14.70
C ASP A 168 -12.47 21.80 14.94
N GLU A 169 -11.73 22.43 14.04
CA GLU A 169 -11.43 23.87 14.14
C GLU A 169 -12.69 24.73 14.10
N LEU A 170 -13.62 24.48 13.17
CA LEU A 170 -14.88 25.22 13.09
C LEU A 170 -15.71 25.09 14.37
N ARG A 171 -15.77 23.89 14.96
CA ARG A 171 -16.46 23.66 16.24
C ARG A 171 -15.77 24.34 17.42
N THR A 172 -14.44 24.50 17.40
CA THR A 172 -13.76 25.29 18.44
C THR A 172 -14.12 26.77 18.40
N ARG A 173 -14.39 27.32 17.21
CA ARG A 173 -14.77 28.73 17.03
C ARG A 173 -16.27 28.97 17.20
N LEU A 174 -17.09 27.99 16.83
CA LEU A 174 -18.55 28.02 16.96
C LEU A 174 -18.99 27.26 18.22
N THR A 175 -18.78 27.87 19.40
CA THR A 175 -19.04 27.20 20.69
C THR A 175 -20.49 26.80 20.91
N ASP A 176 -21.43 27.52 20.28
CA ASP A 176 -22.88 27.27 20.41
C ASP A 176 -23.43 26.40 19.26
N TYR A 177 -22.55 25.79 18.47
CA TYR A 177 -22.96 24.95 17.34
C TYR A 177 -23.45 23.59 17.80
N GLU A 178 -24.73 23.31 17.56
CA GLU A 178 -25.28 21.97 17.68
C GLU A 178 -25.30 21.24 16.32
N PRO A 179 -24.52 20.14 16.17
CA PRO A 179 -24.65 19.26 15.02
C PRO A 179 -26.06 18.69 14.96
N SER A 180 -26.65 18.64 13.76
CA SER A 180 -27.88 17.87 13.55
C SER A 180 -27.62 16.39 13.87
N GLU A 181 -28.63 15.66 14.37
CA GLU A 181 -28.52 14.21 14.60
C GLU A 181 -28.09 13.41 13.36
N ARG A 182 -28.27 13.99 12.17
CA ARG A 182 -27.80 13.43 10.88
C ARG A 182 -26.29 13.55 10.70
N TYR A 183 -25.64 14.56 11.28
CA TYR A 183 -24.21 14.83 11.14
C TYR A 183 -23.41 14.12 12.22
N ARG A 184 -23.42 12.78 12.16
CA ARG A 184 -22.65 11.95 13.07
C ARG A 184 -21.15 12.09 12.80
N ASP A 185 -20.34 12.16 13.85
CA ASP A 185 -18.88 12.23 13.71
C ASP A 185 -18.31 11.06 12.90
N SER A 186 -18.95 9.88 13.00
CA SER A 186 -18.60 8.70 12.19
C SER A 186 -18.71 8.94 10.67
N ALA A 187 -19.55 9.87 10.22
CA ALA A 187 -19.71 10.18 8.80
C ALA A 187 -18.49 10.91 8.22
N TYR A 188 -17.70 11.60 9.05
CA TYR A 188 -16.44 12.22 8.64
C TYR A 188 -15.31 11.21 8.48
N GLU A 189 -15.32 10.15 9.29
CA GLU A 189 -14.30 9.11 9.26
C GLU A 189 -14.56 8.10 8.15
N HIS A 190 -15.81 7.64 8.05
CA HIS A 190 -16.20 6.52 7.18
C HIS A 190 -17.60 6.72 6.58
N PRO A 191 -17.79 7.68 5.67
CA PRO A 191 -19.03 7.80 4.92
C PRO A 191 -19.21 6.57 4.02
N THR A 192 -20.34 5.87 4.16
CA THR A 192 -20.60 4.61 3.45
C THR A 192 -21.33 4.79 2.13
N ASN A 193 -21.96 5.95 1.91
CA ASN A 193 -22.80 6.23 0.75
C ASN A 193 -22.84 7.74 0.43
N TYR A 194 -23.55 8.08 -0.66
CA TYR A 194 -23.74 9.46 -1.09
C TYR A 194 -24.42 10.35 -0.05
N PHE A 195 -25.30 9.82 0.79
CA PHE A 195 -25.89 10.61 1.87
C PHE A 195 -24.82 11.03 2.87
N GLY A 196 -23.94 10.11 3.29
CA GLY A 196 -22.82 10.42 4.19
C GLY A 196 -21.88 11.49 3.64
N PHE A 197 -21.49 11.42 2.36
CA PHE A 197 -20.65 12.47 1.76
C PHE A 197 -21.37 13.83 1.72
N ASN A 198 -22.67 13.83 1.38
CA ASN A 198 -23.47 15.07 1.35
C ASN A 198 -23.68 15.64 2.75
N ASP A 199 -23.85 14.79 3.76
CA ASP A 199 -24.00 15.19 5.16
C ASP A 199 -22.73 15.91 5.64
N VAL A 200 -21.55 15.35 5.37
CA VAL A 200 -20.25 15.99 5.65
C VAL A 200 -20.13 17.34 4.93
N ALA A 201 -20.44 17.39 3.63
CA ALA A 201 -20.36 18.63 2.85
C ALA A 201 -21.32 19.71 3.39
N SER A 202 -22.53 19.30 3.79
CA SER A 202 -23.56 20.23 4.25
C SER A 202 -23.27 20.77 5.65
N ASP A 203 -22.75 19.92 6.54
CA ASP A 203 -22.35 20.34 7.90
C ASP A 203 -21.16 21.30 7.85
N LEU A 204 -20.14 21.00 7.05
CA LEU A 204 -19.00 21.91 6.82
C LEU A 204 -19.43 23.24 6.20
N GLU A 205 -20.29 23.22 5.18
CA GLU A 205 -20.80 24.44 4.57
C GLU A 205 -21.60 25.30 5.56
N ARG A 206 -22.42 24.64 6.40
CA ARG A 206 -23.21 25.32 7.42
C ARG A 206 -22.31 26.00 8.44
N MET A 207 -21.32 25.29 8.99
CA MET A 207 -20.35 25.87 9.92
C MET A 207 -19.57 27.03 9.29
N ALA A 208 -19.06 26.86 8.07
CA ALA A 208 -18.33 27.91 7.37
C ALA A 208 -19.16 29.19 7.15
N LYS A 209 -20.47 29.04 6.89
CA LYS A 209 -21.38 30.17 6.72
C LYS A 209 -21.70 30.87 8.04
N LEU A 210 -21.79 30.12 9.14
CA LEU A 210 -22.03 30.65 10.48
C LEU A 210 -20.82 31.40 11.04
N LEU A 211 -19.60 31.01 10.63
CA LEU A 211 -18.36 31.58 11.16
C LEU A 211 -18.21 33.10 10.95
N THR A 212 -18.80 33.65 9.89
CA THR A 212 -18.73 35.08 9.57
C THR A 212 -20.12 35.74 9.49
N SER A 213 -21.12 35.14 10.13
CA SER A 213 -22.50 35.66 10.15
C SER A 213 -22.75 36.46 11.42
#